data_AF-A0A1H4CIK3-F1
#
_entry.id   AF-A0A1H4CIK3-F1
#
_cell.length_a   1.000
_cell.length_b   1.000
_cell.length_c   1.000
_cell.angle_alpha   90.00
_cell.angle_beta   90.00
_cell.angle_gamma   90.00
#
_symmetry.space_group_name_H-M   'P 1'
#
loop_
_entity.id
_entity.type
_entity.pdbx_description
1 polymer ?
#
loop_
_entity_poly.entity_id
_entity_poly.type
_entity_poly.pdbx_seq_one_letter_code
_entity_poly.pdbx_strand_id
1 'polypeptide(L)' 'MSKPLKSGNSAPKTGDYKVLGPRGGTIKTGVTVKQGDTLPPTPKKNQTYKKQ' A
#
# COMPACT_ATOMS: atom_id res chain seq x y z
N MET A 1 -13.13 6.46 5.83
CA MET A 1 -12.65 5.09 5.57
C MET A 1 -11.89 5.05 4.25
N SER A 2 -10.57 5.24 4.24
CA SER A 2 -9.79 5.02 3.00
C SER A 2 -9.76 3.53 2.71
N LYS A 3 -10.21 3.11 1.53
CA LYS A 3 -10.15 1.72 1.10
C LYS A 3 -8.66 1.30 1.07
N PRO A 4 -8.30 0.13 1.64
CA PRO A 4 -6.94 -0.37 1.56
C PRO A 4 -6.59 -0.63 0.09
N LEU A 5 -5.51 -0.03 -0.39
CA LEU A 5 -5.08 -0.09 -1.78
C LEU A 5 -4.44 -1.47 -2.05
N LYS A 6 -4.63 -2.03 -3.24
CA LYS A 6 -4.00 -3.31 -3.61
C LYS A 6 -2.71 -3.07 -4.37
N SER A 7 -1.82 -4.06 -4.40
CA SER A 7 -0.72 -4.07 -5.38
C SER A 7 -1.27 -3.91 -6.79
N GLY A 8 -0.59 -3.14 -7.64
CA GLY A 8 -1.05 -2.88 -9.00
C GLY A 8 -2.07 -1.74 -9.14
N ASN A 9 -2.63 -1.21 -8.04
CA ASN A 9 -3.40 0.04 -8.12
C ASN A 9 -2.48 1.24 -8.27
N SER A 10 -2.96 2.27 -8.95
CA SER A 10 -2.31 3.58 -8.95
C SER A 10 -2.35 4.21 -7.56
N ALA A 11 -1.22 4.75 -7.13
CA ALA A 11 -1.11 5.46 -5.86
C ALA A 11 -1.92 6.77 -5.94
N PRO A 12 -2.92 6.98 -5.05
CA PRO A 12 -3.80 8.15 -5.12
C PRO A 12 -3.10 9.45 -4.72
N LYS A 13 -2.04 9.37 -3.92
CA LYS A 13 -1.26 10.53 -3.45
C LYS A 13 0.23 10.18 -3.38
N THR A 14 1.09 11.16 -3.56
CA THR A 14 2.52 10.98 -3.28
C THR A 14 2.72 10.83 -1.78
N GLY A 15 3.64 9.94 -1.39
CA GLY A 15 4.09 9.79 -0.01
C GLY A 15 4.41 8.35 0.36
N ASP A 16 4.56 8.12 1.66
CA ASP A 16 4.89 6.81 2.20
C ASP A 16 3.64 5.97 2.46
N TYR A 17 3.72 4.72 2.04
CA TYR A 17 2.69 3.72 2.24
C TYR A 17 3.20 2.63 3.20
N LYS A 18 2.30 2.20 4.08
CA LYS A 18 2.47 1.00 4.90
C LYS A 18 1.80 -0.16 4.20
N VAL A 19 2.49 -1.30 4.15
CA VAL A 19 1.91 -2.58 3.80
C VAL A 19 1.21 -3.14 5.03
N LEU A 20 -0.10 -3.34 4.91
CA LEU A 20 -0.94 -4.00 5.88
C LEU A 20 -1.21 -5.45 5.46
N GLY A 21 -1.24 -6.34 6.44
CA GLY A 21 -1.65 -7.72 6.28
C GLY A 21 -3.17 -7.89 6.19
N PRO A 22 -3.63 -9.13 5.97
CA PRO A 22 -5.06 -9.45 5.81
C PRO A 22 -5.92 -9.07 7.02
N ARG A 23 -5.31 -8.98 8.21
CA ARG A 23 -5.95 -8.64 9.48
C ARG A 23 -5.61 -7.22 9.97
N GLY A 24 -5.08 -6.36 9.11
CA GLY A 24 -4.73 -4.98 9.45
C GLY A 24 -3.40 -4.80 10.21
N GLY A 25 -2.65 -5.88 10.46
CA GLY A 25 -1.30 -5.81 11.02
C GLY A 25 -0.33 -5.13 10.06
N THR A 26 0.54 -4.25 10.56
CA THR A 26 1.55 -3.59 9.72
C THR A 26 2.70 -4.55 9.45
N ILE A 27 3.00 -4.80 8.18
CA ILE A 27 4.06 -5.73 7.74
C ILE A 27 5.31 -4.98 7.35
N LYS A 28 5.15 -3.88 6.62
CA LYS A 28 6.24 -3.04 6.14
C LYS A 28 5.79 -1.59 6.13
N THR A 29 6.70 -0.67 6.42
CA THR A 29 6.46 0.77 6.37
C THR A 29 7.49 1.44 5.47
N GLY A 30 7.25 2.70 5.08
CA GLY A 30 8.20 3.47 4.28
C GLY A 30 8.27 3.06 2.81
N VAL A 31 7.16 2.58 2.23
CA VAL A 31 7.08 2.39 0.78
C VAL A 31 6.75 3.73 0.14
N THR A 32 7.78 4.48 -0.26
CA THR A 32 7.60 5.78 -0.92
C THR A 32 7.15 5.56 -2.36
N VAL A 33 5.99 6.10 -2.73
CA VAL A 33 5.41 5.99 -4.07
C VAL A 33 4.91 7.36 -4.51
N LYS A 34 5.11 7.72 -5.78
CA LYS A 34 4.54 8.96 -6.33
C LYS A 34 3.08 8.77 -6.71
N GLN A 35 2.31 9.85 -6.67
CA GLN A 35 0.95 9.86 -7.17
C GLN A 35 0.92 9.43 -8.64
N GLY A 36 0.02 8.51 -8.99
CA GLY A 36 -0.12 7.97 -10.34
C GLY A 36 0.76 6.75 -10.63
N ASP A 37 1.84 6.54 -9.87
CA ASP A 37 2.67 5.34 -10.03
C ASP A 37 1.93 4.08 -9.56
N THR A 38 2.28 2.96 -10.17
CA THR A 38 1.73 1.65 -9.82
C THR A 38 2.30 1.19 -8.49
N LEU A 39 1.44 0.86 -7.53
CA LEU A 39 1.88 0.31 -6.24
C LEU A 39 2.62 -1.01 -6.47
N PRO A 40 3.80 -1.19 -5.85
CA PRO A 40 4.61 -2.37 -6.06
C PRO A 40 3.88 -3.66 -5.65
N PRO A 41 4.32 -4.83 -6.14
CA PRO A 41 3.77 -6.10 -5.71
C PRO A 41 4.01 -6.30 -4.21
N THR A 42 2.95 -6.69 -3.50
CA THR A 42 3.04 -7.05 -2.09
C THR A 42 3.67 -8.44 -1.94
N PRO A 43 4.56 -8.67 -0.96
CA PRO A 43 5.27 -9.95 -0.79
C PRO A 43 4.37 -11.16 -0.49
N LYS A 44 3.14 -10.97 0.03
CA LYS A 44 2.18 -12.07 0.22
C LYS A 44 0.79 -11.70 -0.30
N LYS A 45 0.00 -12.73 -0.64
CA LYS A 45 -1.42 -12.59 -1.03
C LYS A 45 -2.24 -11.95 0.09
N ASN A 46 -3.27 -11.18 -0.27
CA ASN A 46 -4.18 -10.46 0.63
C ASN A 46 -3.53 -9.37 1.49
N GLN A 47 -2.33 -8.90 1.11
CA GLN A 47 -1.75 -7.68 1.66
C GLN A 47 -2.30 -6.45 0.94
N THR A 48 -2.27 -5.31 1.62
CA THR A 48 -2.78 -4.04 1.11
C THR A 48 -1.87 -2.89 1.49
N TYR A 49 -2.01 -1.75 0.83
CA TYR A 49 -1.31 -0.51 1.12
C TYR A 49 -2.25 0.48 1.79
N LYS A 50 -1.75 1.15 2.82
CA LYS A 50 -2.40 2.28 3.47
C LYS A 50 -1.40 3.42 3.55
N LYS A 51 -1.81 4.60 3.09
CA LYS A 51 -0.99 5.81 3.24
C LYS A 51 -0.70 6.03 4.73
N GLN A 52 0.57 6.25 5.06
CA GLN A 52 1.02 6.63 6.40
C GLN A 52 0.55 8.04 6.74
#